data_AF-A0A520C0G2-F1
#
_entry.id   AF-A0A520C0G2-F1
#
_cell.length_a   1.000
_cell.length_b   1.000
_cell.length_c   1.000
_cell.angle_alpha   90.00
_cell.angle_beta   90.00
_cell.angle_gamma   90.00
#
_symmetry.space_group_name_H-M   'P 1'
#
loop_
_entity.id
_entity.type
_entity.pdbx_description
1 polymer ?
#
loop_
_entity_poly.entity_id
_entity_poly.type
_entity_poly.pdbx_seq_one_letter_code
_entity_poly.pdbx_strand_id
1 'polypeptide(L)'
;MANKIEFKTSLLRMFRARIPFISIRSIERARVLEVIQQLAEEINIPIYFHSLSHGTIDIKSKKSVNDDRSIAGGLDFAVQNISQRQNLTFVFTEVSDIEDDNLVSRHIYDCIIQAIERGGSICLITTKSIWPQLQRLGMTITLDAPNEEEMLEVVKECVMPYKGSIPLEWDEVDYKMAATILANMTKIEVENVLATQMAKGSLTKDDIKELSNAKDKLFSDISGLEKVKLDPSTLSLAGLNGLQQWLDNQKQLLTADLKARKMRPPRGVLLVGVPGCGKSLSAKFIATNWNLPLYRLD
;
A
#
# COMPACT_ATOMS: atom_id res chain seq x y z
N MET A 1 -10.75 0.18 -3.78
CA MET A 1 -9.54 0.23 -2.97
C MET A 1 -9.79 1.24 -1.88
N ALA A 2 -9.67 0.85 -0.62
CA ALA A 2 -9.92 1.72 0.51
C ALA A 2 -8.71 2.64 0.68
N ASN A 3 -8.90 3.93 0.38
CA ASN A 3 -7.88 4.95 0.59
C ASN A 3 -7.75 5.29 2.10
N LYS A 4 -6.68 5.99 2.48
CA LYS A 4 -6.36 6.44 3.85
C LYS A 4 -7.51 7.20 4.49
N ILE A 5 -8.26 8.02 3.73
CA ILE A 5 -9.39 8.82 4.26
C ILE A 5 -10.58 7.93 4.62
N GLU A 6 -11.00 7.05 3.72
CA GLU A 6 -12.07 6.07 3.95
C GLU A 6 -11.71 5.11 5.08
N PHE A 7 -10.45 4.67 5.09
CA PHE A 7 -9.87 3.84 6.15
C PHE A 7 -9.94 4.55 7.51
N LYS A 8 -9.41 5.78 7.60
CA LYS A 8 -9.43 6.60 8.83
C LYS A 8 -10.86 6.80 9.33
N THR A 9 -11.79 7.13 8.44
CA THR A 9 -13.19 7.38 8.80
C THR A 9 -13.86 6.12 9.34
N SER A 10 -13.62 4.97 8.71
CA SER A 10 -14.19 3.69 9.13
C SER A 10 -13.57 3.22 10.45
N LEU A 11 -12.26 3.34 10.60
CA LEU A 11 -11.55 2.99 11.84
C LEU A 11 -11.98 3.89 13.01
N LEU A 12 -12.17 5.19 12.78
CA LEU A 12 -12.72 6.12 13.77
C LEU A 12 -14.09 5.66 14.27
N ARG A 13 -14.98 5.23 13.37
CA ARG A 13 -16.29 4.68 13.75
C ARG A 13 -16.14 3.42 14.58
N MET A 14 -15.24 2.51 14.22
CA MET A 14 -14.99 1.28 14.97
C MET A 14 -14.44 1.56 16.38
N PHE A 15 -13.51 2.52 16.52
CA PHE A 15 -13.00 2.95 17.83
C PHE A 15 -14.07 3.60 18.70
N ARG A 16 -14.92 4.47 18.12
CA ARG A 16 -16.05 5.08 18.85
C ARG A 16 -17.12 4.07 19.23
N ALA A 17 -17.40 3.10 18.37
CA ALA A 17 -18.34 2.01 18.63
C ALA A 17 -17.78 0.93 19.58
N ARG A 18 -16.51 1.05 20.01
CA ARG A 18 -15.82 0.10 20.88
C ARG A 18 -15.90 -1.33 20.35
N ILE A 19 -15.65 -1.49 19.05
CA ILE A 19 -15.61 -2.82 18.45
C ILE A 19 -14.51 -3.63 19.16
N PRO A 20 -14.85 -4.78 19.76
CA PRO A 20 -13.93 -5.52 20.63
C PRO A 20 -12.77 -6.14 19.85
N PHE A 21 -12.98 -6.48 18.58
CA PHE A 21 -11.96 -6.99 17.70
C PHE A 21 -11.94 -6.28 16.34
N ILE A 22 -10.79 -5.78 15.93
CA ILE A 22 -10.60 -5.11 14.65
C ILE A 22 -9.43 -5.76 13.92
N SER A 23 -9.70 -6.46 12.83
CA SER A 23 -8.67 -6.96 11.92
C SER A 23 -8.37 -5.91 10.86
N ILE A 24 -7.14 -5.39 10.84
CA ILE A 24 -6.65 -4.46 9.83
C ILE A 24 -5.80 -5.24 8.84
N ARG A 25 -6.32 -5.39 7.62
CA ARG A 25 -5.59 -5.98 6.51
C ARG A 25 -4.78 -4.92 5.79
N SER A 26 -3.45 -4.97 5.87
CA SER A 26 -2.58 -4.08 5.11
C SER A 26 -1.14 -4.59 5.07
N ILE A 27 -0.48 -4.38 3.93
CA ILE A 27 0.98 -4.55 3.80
C ILE A 27 1.74 -3.33 4.34
N GLU A 28 1.06 -2.19 4.55
CA GLU A 28 1.67 -0.91 4.94
C GLU A 28 1.47 -0.61 6.42
N ARG A 29 2.13 -1.39 7.29
CA ARG A 29 2.08 -1.23 8.75
C ARG A 29 2.33 0.22 9.20
N ALA A 30 3.33 0.89 8.63
CA ALA A 30 3.67 2.26 9.01
C ALA A 30 2.51 3.24 8.77
N ARG A 31 1.86 3.17 7.59
CA ARG A 31 0.68 4.01 7.28
C ARG A 31 -0.50 3.71 8.19
N VAL A 32 -0.74 2.44 8.52
CA VAL A 32 -1.79 2.07 9.49
C VAL A 32 -1.50 2.71 10.85
N LEU A 33 -0.27 2.59 11.35
CA LEU A 33 0.12 3.15 12.65
C LEU A 33 0.06 4.68 12.68
N GLU A 34 0.45 5.36 11.59
CA GLU A 34 0.26 6.81 11.44
C GLU A 34 -1.22 7.21 11.63
N VAL A 35 -2.14 6.49 10.98
CA VAL A 35 -3.58 6.76 11.10
C VAL A 35 -4.08 6.48 12.51
N ILE A 36 -3.67 5.37 13.12
CA ILE A 36 -4.05 5.02 14.50
C ILE A 36 -3.55 6.09 15.47
N GLN A 37 -2.32 6.59 15.32
CA GLN A 37 -1.78 7.66 16.15
C GLN A 37 -2.61 8.94 16.04
N GLN A 38 -2.92 9.37 14.81
CA GLN A 38 -3.78 10.54 14.58
C GLN A 38 -5.15 10.37 15.24
N LEU A 39 -5.75 9.17 15.14
CA LEU A 39 -7.02 8.88 15.79
C LEU A 39 -6.91 8.88 17.31
N ALA A 40 -5.85 8.29 17.88
CA ALA A 40 -5.61 8.30 19.32
C ALA A 40 -5.58 9.72 19.89
N GLU A 41 -4.96 10.66 19.17
CA GLU A 41 -4.91 12.08 19.50
C GLU A 41 -6.29 12.75 19.33
N GLU A 42 -6.99 12.47 18.22
CA GLU A 42 -8.27 13.09 17.86
C GLU A 42 -9.41 12.74 18.84
N ILE A 43 -9.50 11.48 19.27
CA ILE A 43 -10.54 11.02 20.21
C ILE A 43 -10.04 10.84 21.65
N ASN A 44 -8.76 11.13 21.91
CA ASN A 44 -8.11 11.05 23.22
C ASN A 44 -8.36 9.72 23.95
N ILE A 45 -8.24 8.60 23.23
CA ILE A 45 -8.33 7.25 23.81
C ILE A 45 -6.94 6.66 24.06
N PRO A 46 -6.74 5.88 25.14
CA PRO A 46 -5.50 5.18 25.38
C PRO A 46 -5.34 4.02 24.40
N ILE A 47 -4.36 4.13 23.49
CA ILE A 47 -3.99 3.08 22.56
C ILE A 47 -2.56 2.62 22.86
N TYR A 48 -2.41 1.32 23.05
CA TYR A 48 -1.10 0.67 23.19
C TYR A 48 -0.79 -0.11 21.93
N PHE A 49 0.48 -0.10 21.56
CA PHE A 49 1.00 -0.76 20.38
C PHE A 49 2.02 -1.83 20.79
N HIS A 50 1.84 -3.06 20.32
CA HIS A 50 2.75 -4.18 20.58
C HIS A 50 3.42 -4.66 19.29
N SER A 51 4.74 -4.84 19.36
CA SER A 51 5.54 -5.43 18.28
C SER A 51 6.66 -6.33 18.80
N LEU A 52 7.11 -7.26 17.96
CA LEU A 52 8.20 -8.17 18.28
C LEU A 52 9.54 -7.46 18.53
N SER A 53 9.71 -6.24 18.00
CA SER A 53 10.96 -5.48 18.18
C SER A 53 11.01 -4.68 19.48
N HIS A 54 9.86 -4.20 19.97
CA HIS A 54 9.81 -3.20 21.04
C HIS A 54 8.95 -3.59 22.25
N GLY A 55 8.24 -4.72 22.20
CA GLY A 55 7.23 -5.04 23.21
C GLY A 55 6.04 -4.09 23.10
N THR A 56 5.40 -3.77 24.23
CA THR A 56 4.22 -2.90 24.28
C THR A 56 4.61 -1.46 24.63
N ILE A 57 4.22 -0.53 23.78
CA ILE A 57 4.47 0.91 23.90
C ILE A 57 3.12 1.65 23.97
N ASP A 58 3.04 2.70 24.78
CA ASP A 58 1.93 3.66 24.69
C ASP A 58 2.13 4.58 23.48
N ILE A 59 1.15 4.61 22.57
CA ILE A 59 1.26 5.37 21.31
C ILE A 59 1.42 6.88 21.54
N LYS A 60 0.86 7.40 22.64
CA LYS A 60 0.85 8.84 22.93
C LYS A 60 2.17 9.28 23.56
N SER A 61 2.65 8.56 24.58
CA SER A 61 3.89 8.90 25.27
C SER A 61 5.15 8.33 24.62
N LYS A 62 4.99 7.36 23.71
CA LYS A 62 6.08 6.59 23.07
C LYS A 62 6.99 5.86 24.07
N LYS A 63 6.51 5.63 25.28
CA LYS A 63 7.26 4.90 26.33
C LYS A 63 6.92 3.42 26.29
N SER A 64 7.94 2.58 26.45
CA SER A 64 7.74 1.16 26.75
C SER A 64 6.98 1.04 28.06
N VAL A 65 5.92 0.24 28.04
CA VAL A 65 5.10 -0.12 29.22
C VAL A 65 5.18 -1.61 29.53
N ASN A 66 5.70 -2.41 28.60
CA ASN A 66 5.99 -3.83 28.78
C ASN A 66 7.12 -4.23 27.81
N ASP A 67 8.18 -4.81 28.34
CA ASP A 67 9.36 -5.19 27.56
C ASP A 67 9.31 -6.62 26.99
N ASP A 68 8.27 -7.40 27.30
CA ASP A 68 8.04 -8.70 26.68
C ASP A 68 7.66 -8.48 25.21
N ARG A 69 8.43 -9.12 24.33
CA ARG A 69 8.34 -8.99 22.88
C ARG A 69 7.52 -10.10 22.24
N SER A 70 7.12 -11.10 23.02
CA SER A 70 6.28 -12.19 22.53
C SER A 70 4.84 -11.73 22.38
N ILE A 71 4.15 -12.21 21.35
CA ILE A 71 2.72 -11.93 21.16
C ILE A 71 1.92 -12.43 22.38
N ALA A 72 2.28 -13.59 22.94
CA ALA A 72 1.64 -14.12 24.14
C ALA A 72 1.78 -13.17 25.33
N GLY A 73 3.00 -12.70 25.64
CA GLY A 73 3.22 -11.74 26.73
C GLY A 73 2.53 -10.39 26.50
N GLY A 74 2.47 -9.93 25.25
CA GLY A 74 1.70 -8.74 24.89
C GLY A 74 0.19 -8.91 25.10
N LEU A 75 -0.37 -10.07 24.74
CA LEU A 75 -1.78 -10.41 24.96
C LEU A 75 -2.10 -10.51 26.45
N ASP A 76 -1.27 -11.20 27.23
CA ASP A 76 -1.41 -11.29 28.69
C ASP A 76 -1.39 -9.91 29.34
N PHE A 77 -0.46 -9.04 28.90
CA PHE A 77 -0.40 -7.65 29.34
C PHE A 77 -1.67 -6.88 28.97
N ALA A 78 -2.20 -7.07 27.76
CA ALA A 78 -3.43 -6.42 27.31
C ALA A 78 -4.61 -6.84 28.18
N VAL A 79 -4.80 -8.14 28.41
CA VAL A 79 -5.85 -8.69 29.27
C VAL A 79 -5.76 -8.15 30.69
N GLN A 80 -4.56 -8.16 31.28
CA GLN A 80 -4.34 -7.66 32.64
C GLN A 80 -4.72 -6.19 32.77
N ASN A 81 -4.35 -5.36 31.80
CA ASN A 81 -4.67 -3.93 31.81
C ASN A 81 -6.15 -3.64 31.53
N ILE A 82 -6.76 -4.35 30.57
CA ILE A 82 -8.19 -4.24 30.26
C ILE A 82 -9.06 -4.65 31.46
N SER A 83 -8.58 -5.60 32.27
CA SER A 83 -9.26 -6.00 33.51
C SER A 83 -9.30 -4.90 34.58
N GLN A 84 -8.32 -3.98 34.55
CA GLN A 84 -8.19 -2.90 35.53
C GLN A 84 -8.78 -1.56 35.04
N ARG A 85 -8.75 -1.32 33.73
CA ARG A 85 -9.18 -0.06 33.12
C ARG A 85 -10.06 -0.34 31.92
N GLN A 86 -11.20 0.34 31.89
CA GLN A 86 -12.06 0.32 30.71
C GLN A 86 -11.48 1.16 29.59
N ASN A 87 -12.02 0.96 28.39
CA ASN A 87 -11.77 1.80 27.23
C ASN A 87 -10.33 1.78 26.66
N LEU A 88 -9.55 0.73 26.98
CA LEU A 88 -8.24 0.53 26.38
C LEU A 88 -8.34 -0.09 24.98
N THR A 89 -7.43 0.29 24.10
CA THR A 89 -7.24 -0.34 22.80
C THR A 89 -5.80 -0.85 22.69
N PHE A 90 -5.64 -2.12 22.30
CA PHE A 90 -4.32 -2.73 22.06
C PHE A 90 -4.20 -3.08 20.58
N VAL A 91 -3.11 -2.66 19.95
CA VAL A 91 -2.81 -2.89 18.54
C VAL A 91 -1.59 -3.79 18.44
N PHE A 92 -1.74 -4.97 17.87
CA PHE A 92 -0.65 -5.91 17.65
C PHE A 92 -0.25 -5.93 16.19
N THR A 93 1.06 -5.90 15.94
CA THR A 93 1.64 -6.14 14.61
C THR A 93 2.39 -7.44 14.56
N GLU A 94 2.62 -7.94 13.34
CA GLU A 94 3.48 -9.09 13.09
C GLU A 94 2.96 -10.37 13.76
N VAL A 95 1.64 -10.48 13.86
CA VAL A 95 1.00 -11.71 14.36
C VAL A 95 0.99 -12.74 13.25
N SER A 96 1.76 -13.81 13.43
CA SER A 96 1.79 -14.96 12.53
C SER A 96 0.77 -16.02 12.94
N ASP A 97 0.48 -16.93 12.00
CA ASP A 97 -0.25 -18.17 12.27
C ASP A 97 -1.64 -17.97 12.87
N ILE A 98 -2.38 -16.98 12.39
CA ILE A 98 -3.75 -16.68 12.83
C ILE A 98 -4.82 -17.10 11.83
N GLU A 99 -4.48 -17.92 10.84
CA GLU A 99 -5.36 -18.34 9.75
C GLU A 99 -6.27 -19.50 10.15
N ASP A 100 -5.77 -20.37 11.03
CA ASP A 100 -6.39 -21.63 11.42
C ASP A 100 -6.56 -21.77 12.94
N ASP A 101 -7.25 -22.84 13.34
CA ASP A 101 -7.43 -23.21 14.74
C ASP A 101 -6.13 -23.77 15.33
N ASN A 102 -5.43 -22.96 16.12
CA ASN A 102 -4.21 -23.33 16.83
C ASN A 102 -4.10 -22.61 18.19
N LEU A 103 -3.03 -22.88 18.93
CA LEU A 103 -2.81 -22.31 20.26
C LEU A 103 -2.79 -20.76 20.25
N VAL A 104 -2.17 -20.13 19.25
CA VAL A 104 -2.09 -18.66 19.15
C VAL A 104 -3.46 -18.06 18.82
N SER A 105 -4.15 -18.59 17.81
CA SER A 105 -5.50 -18.15 17.44
C SER A 105 -6.51 -18.29 18.57
N ARG A 106 -6.46 -19.42 19.31
CA ARG A 106 -7.31 -19.63 20.49
C ARG A 106 -6.96 -18.69 21.63
N HIS A 107 -5.68 -18.44 21.88
CA HIS A 107 -5.27 -17.49 22.90
C HIS A 107 -5.76 -16.07 22.59
N ILE A 108 -5.64 -15.63 21.33
CA ILE A 108 -6.19 -14.35 20.86
C ILE A 108 -7.72 -14.33 21.02
N TYR A 109 -8.40 -15.43 20.66
CA TYR A 109 -9.85 -15.55 20.81
C TYR A 109 -10.27 -15.35 22.27
N ASP A 110 -9.64 -16.04 23.20
CA ASP A 110 -9.92 -15.93 24.63
C ASP A 110 -9.66 -14.52 25.16
N CYS A 111 -8.55 -13.88 24.73
CA CYS A 111 -8.26 -12.49 25.07
C CYS A 111 -9.33 -11.51 24.57
N ILE A 112 -9.85 -11.73 23.35
CA ILE A 112 -10.94 -10.90 22.81
C ILE A 112 -12.23 -11.09 23.61
N ILE A 113 -12.58 -12.33 23.98
CA ILE A 113 -13.76 -12.60 24.82
C ILE A 113 -13.67 -11.83 26.14
N GLN A 114 -12.51 -11.84 26.80
CA GLN A 114 -12.30 -11.06 28.02
C GLN A 114 -12.35 -9.55 27.78
N ALA A 115 -11.85 -9.09 26.62
CA ALA A 115 -11.95 -7.69 26.23
C ALA A 115 -13.42 -7.26 26.03
N ILE A 116 -14.28 -8.13 25.47
CA ILE A 116 -15.72 -7.87 25.31
C ILE A 116 -16.39 -7.60 26.66
N GLU A 117 -16.12 -8.43 27.68
CA GLU A 117 -16.74 -8.30 29.00
C GLU A 117 -16.38 -6.98 29.71
N ARG A 118 -15.22 -6.41 29.40
CA ARG A 118 -14.68 -5.20 30.05
C ARG A 118 -14.69 -3.96 29.15
N GLY A 119 -15.20 -4.07 27.93
CA GLY A 119 -15.25 -2.98 26.96
C GLY A 119 -13.88 -2.57 26.42
N GLY A 120 -12.91 -3.50 26.40
CA GLY A 120 -11.61 -3.35 25.72
C GLY A 120 -11.71 -3.59 24.21
N SER A 121 -10.69 -3.17 23.47
CA SER A 121 -10.59 -3.41 22.02
C SER A 121 -9.21 -3.96 21.68
N ILE A 122 -9.18 -5.05 20.92
CA ILE A 122 -7.97 -5.68 20.39
C ILE A 122 -7.96 -5.51 18.88
N CYS A 123 -6.86 -5.00 18.36
CA CYS A 123 -6.67 -4.75 16.94
C CYS A 123 -5.45 -5.50 16.44
N LEU A 124 -5.58 -6.19 15.30
CA LEU A 124 -4.49 -6.94 14.68
C LEU A 124 -4.19 -6.37 13.31
N ILE A 125 -2.92 -6.05 13.05
CA ILE A 125 -2.44 -5.66 11.72
C ILE A 125 -1.80 -6.88 11.07
N THR A 126 -2.38 -7.36 9.97
CA THR A 126 -1.92 -8.55 9.24
C THR A 126 -2.11 -8.40 7.74
N THR A 127 -1.37 -9.18 6.96
CA THR A 127 -1.56 -9.34 5.52
C THR A 127 -2.29 -10.63 5.16
N LYS A 128 -2.30 -11.57 6.10
CA LYS A 128 -2.85 -12.91 5.97
C LYS A 128 -4.35 -12.93 6.23
N SER A 129 -4.96 -14.05 5.89
CA SER A 129 -6.32 -14.34 6.34
C SER A 129 -6.36 -14.48 7.88
N ILE A 130 -7.55 -14.45 8.46
CA ILE A 130 -7.72 -14.70 9.89
C ILE A 130 -8.78 -15.77 10.11
N TRP A 131 -8.58 -16.55 11.17
CA TRP A 131 -9.42 -17.67 11.56
C TRP A 131 -10.90 -17.23 11.61
N PRO A 132 -11.84 -17.92 10.95
CA PRO A 132 -13.22 -17.46 10.83
C PRO A 132 -13.92 -17.19 12.17
N GLN A 133 -13.51 -17.87 13.24
CA GLN A 133 -14.01 -17.70 14.59
C GLN A 133 -13.58 -16.34 15.16
N LEU A 134 -12.35 -15.90 14.91
CA LEU A 134 -11.89 -14.54 15.25
C LEU A 134 -12.64 -13.48 14.44
N GLN A 135 -12.84 -13.71 13.14
CA GLN A 135 -13.61 -12.78 12.28
C GLN A 135 -15.01 -12.52 12.83
N ARG A 136 -15.66 -13.53 13.41
CA ARG A 136 -17.00 -13.42 13.99
C ARG A 136 -17.06 -12.58 15.27
N LEU A 137 -15.94 -12.36 15.95
CA LEU A 137 -15.88 -11.53 17.16
C LEU A 137 -15.75 -10.04 16.87
N GLY A 138 -15.61 -9.63 15.60
CA GLY A 138 -15.27 -8.27 15.29
C GLY A 138 -15.53 -7.85 13.85
N MET A 139 -14.77 -6.85 13.40
CA MET A 139 -14.86 -6.31 12.06
C MET A 139 -13.51 -6.37 11.36
N THR A 140 -13.53 -6.50 10.04
CA THR A 140 -12.33 -6.42 9.20
C THR A 140 -12.37 -5.13 8.40
N ILE A 141 -11.23 -4.45 8.32
CA ILE A 141 -11.01 -3.26 7.52
C ILE A 141 -9.70 -3.43 6.74
N THR A 142 -9.61 -2.86 5.54
CA THR A 142 -8.41 -2.95 4.70
C THR A 142 -7.86 -1.55 4.46
N LEU A 143 -6.53 -1.40 4.51
CA LEU A 143 -5.81 -0.24 3.98
C LEU A 143 -4.94 -0.72 2.81
N ASP A 144 -5.31 -0.30 1.61
CA ASP A 144 -4.56 -0.61 0.39
C ASP A 144 -3.34 0.30 0.24
N ALA A 145 -2.48 -0.03 -0.72
CA ALA A 145 -1.39 0.85 -1.18
C ALA A 145 -1.93 2.25 -1.56
N PRO A 146 -1.10 3.30 -1.55
CA PRO A 146 -1.57 4.65 -1.83
C PRO A 146 -2.24 4.71 -3.20
N ASN A 147 -3.43 5.29 -3.25
CA ASN A 147 -4.12 5.54 -4.52
C ASN A 147 -3.42 6.66 -5.31
N GLU A 148 -3.89 7.00 -6.51
CA GLU A 148 -3.26 8.02 -7.34
C GLU A 148 -3.14 9.40 -6.67
N GLU A 149 -4.17 9.83 -5.93
CA GLU A 149 -4.20 11.11 -5.21
C GLU A 149 -3.22 11.11 -4.03
N GLU A 150 -3.21 10.04 -3.25
CA GLU A 150 -2.28 9.84 -2.14
C GLU A 150 -0.85 9.67 -2.61
N MET A 151 -0.65 9.04 -3.77
CA MET A 151 0.67 8.84 -4.35
C MET A 151 1.28 10.18 -4.76
N LEU A 152 0.46 11.09 -5.31
CA LEU A 152 0.90 12.45 -5.60
C LEU A 152 1.35 13.18 -4.33
N GLU A 153 0.60 13.03 -3.23
CA GLU A 153 0.98 13.58 -1.93
C GLU A 153 2.29 12.97 -1.43
N VAL A 154 2.43 11.64 -1.46
CA VAL A 154 3.65 10.93 -1.04
C VAL A 154 4.87 11.39 -1.86
N VAL A 155 4.75 11.48 -3.18
CA VAL A 155 5.85 11.95 -4.04
C VAL A 155 6.24 13.39 -3.69
N LYS A 156 5.26 14.28 -3.47
CA LYS A 156 5.53 15.66 -3.06
C LYS A 156 6.17 15.72 -1.66
N GLU A 157 5.68 14.97 -0.70
CA GLU A 157 6.26 14.88 0.66
C GLU A 157 7.72 14.42 0.61
N CYS A 158 8.08 13.50 -0.29
CA CYS A 158 9.45 13.02 -0.45
C CYS A 158 10.38 14.08 -1.05
N VAL A 159 9.89 14.85 -2.03
CA VAL A 159 10.73 15.73 -2.87
C VAL A 159 10.80 17.16 -2.32
N MET A 160 9.71 17.68 -1.77
CA MET A 160 9.62 19.07 -1.28
C MET A 160 10.69 19.45 -0.25
N PRO A 161 11.10 18.59 0.71
CA PRO A 161 12.16 18.91 1.66
C PRO A 161 13.51 19.23 1.00
N TYR A 162 13.74 18.76 -0.22
CA TYR A 162 14.98 19.00 -0.98
C TYR A 162 14.89 20.20 -1.93
N LYS A 163 13.73 20.86 -2.00
CA LYS A 163 13.53 22.05 -2.84
C LYS A 163 14.47 23.18 -2.40
N GLY A 164 15.41 23.53 -3.26
CA GLY A 164 16.44 24.54 -2.99
C GLY A 164 17.78 23.97 -2.53
N SER A 165 17.82 22.69 -2.12
CA SER A 165 19.06 21.98 -1.79
C SER A 165 19.69 21.29 -3.02
N ILE A 166 18.84 20.84 -3.95
CA ILE A 166 19.24 20.28 -5.24
C ILE A 166 18.54 21.03 -6.39
N PRO A 167 19.13 21.08 -7.60
CA PRO A 167 18.43 21.51 -8.80
C PRO A 167 17.19 20.63 -9.01
N LEU A 168 16.02 21.26 -9.08
CA LEU A 168 14.73 20.59 -9.23
C LEU A 168 13.96 21.20 -10.41
N GLU A 169 13.79 20.42 -11.47
CA GLU A 169 13.12 20.83 -12.71
C GLU A 169 11.66 20.37 -12.80
N TRP A 170 11.20 19.56 -11.84
CA TRP A 170 9.86 18.99 -11.86
C TRP A 170 8.78 20.06 -11.64
N ASP A 171 7.84 20.11 -12.58
CA ASP A 171 6.60 20.87 -12.48
C ASP A 171 5.42 20.00 -12.03
N GLU A 172 4.23 20.59 -11.92
CA GLU A 172 3.01 19.88 -11.49
C GLU A 172 2.62 18.71 -12.42
N VAL A 173 3.00 18.75 -13.70
CA VAL A 173 2.77 17.64 -14.63
C VAL A 173 3.73 16.50 -14.34
N ASP A 174 5.00 16.83 -14.06
CA ASP A 174 6.04 15.86 -13.73
C ASP A 174 5.71 15.10 -12.43
N TYR A 175 5.24 15.81 -11.39
CA TYR A 175 4.78 15.16 -10.14
C TYR A 175 3.62 14.20 -10.37
N LYS A 176 2.63 14.58 -11.18
CA LYS A 176 1.50 13.71 -11.54
C LYS A 176 1.98 12.49 -12.32
N MET A 177 2.86 12.68 -13.29
CA MET A 177 3.44 11.59 -14.07
C MET A 177 4.22 10.62 -13.18
N ALA A 178 5.04 11.12 -12.26
CA ALA A 178 5.76 10.31 -11.27
C ALA A 178 4.79 9.50 -10.39
N ALA A 179 3.70 10.12 -9.91
CA ALA A 179 2.67 9.44 -9.12
C ALA A 179 1.96 8.33 -9.92
N THR A 180 1.62 8.59 -11.20
CA THR A 180 1.04 7.57 -12.09
C THR A 180 2.01 6.42 -12.34
N ILE A 181 3.29 6.71 -12.59
CA ILE A 181 4.33 5.69 -12.79
C ILE A 181 4.47 4.83 -11.53
N LEU A 182 4.57 5.45 -10.35
CA LEU A 182 4.81 4.77 -9.08
C LEU A 182 3.54 4.18 -8.44
N ALA A 183 2.39 4.27 -9.11
CA ALA A 183 1.12 3.72 -8.62
C ALA A 183 1.23 2.22 -8.28
N ASN A 184 0.50 1.80 -7.24
CA ASN A 184 0.49 0.45 -6.65
C ASN A 184 1.79 0.04 -5.92
N MET A 185 2.73 0.96 -5.72
CA MET A 185 3.86 0.76 -4.80
C MET A 185 3.48 1.21 -3.39
N THR A 186 4.09 0.63 -2.38
CA THR A 186 3.99 1.11 -1.00
C THR A 186 4.72 2.44 -0.83
N LYS A 187 4.35 3.22 0.19
CA LYS A 187 5.01 4.48 0.55
C LYS A 187 6.53 4.29 0.73
N ILE A 188 6.94 3.22 1.40
CA ILE A 188 8.37 2.93 1.65
C ILE A 188 9.13 2.65 0.35
N GLU A 189 8.54 1.88 -0.56
CA GLU A 189 9.17 1.62 -1.87
C GLU A 189 9.35 2.91 -2.67
N VAL A 190 8.35 3.79 -2.64
CA VAL A 190 8.39 5.11 -3.31
C VAL A 190 9.46 6.01 -2.70
N GLU A 191 9.52 6.10 -1.37
CA GLU A 191 10.55 6.84 -0.65
C GLU A 191 11.95 6.36 -1.06
N ASN A 192 12.18 5.05 -1.12
CA ASN A 192 13.47 4.48 -1.52
C ASN A 192 13.81 4.78 -2.98
N VAL A 193 12.85 4.67 -3.90
CA VAL A 193 13.07 4.99 -5.32
C VAL A 193 13.42 6.47 -5.48
N LEU A 194 12.66 7.37 -4.87
CA LEU A 194 12.90 8.81 -4.96
C LEU A 194 14.19 9.23 -4.27
N ALA A 195 14.51 8.66 -3.10
CA ALA A 195 15.78 8.91 -2.43
C ALA A 195 16.98 8.50 -3.30
N THR A 196 16.88 7.37 -4.00
CA THR A 196 17.91 6.91 -4.94
C THR A 196 18.09 7.88 -6.12
N GLN A 197 17.00 8.45 -6.64
CA GLN A 197 17.08 9.46 -7.71
C GLN A 197 17.69 10.77 -7.20
N MET A 198 17.26 11.25 -6.04
CA MET A 198 17.78 12.49 -5.44
C MET A 198 19.24 12.38 -5.00
N ALA A 199 19.75 11.17 -4.71
CA ALA A 199 21.15 10.94 -4.39
C ALA A 199 22.13 11.32 -5.52
N LYS A 200 21.65 11.46 -6.77
CA LYS A 200 22.44 12.01 -7.89
C LYS A 200 22.79 13.49 -7.72
N GLY A 201 22.09 14.19 -6.82
CA GLY A 201 22.28 15.62 -6.55
C GLY A 201 21.45 16.54 -7.45
N SER A 202 20.57 16.01 -8.29
CA SER A 202 19.62 16.78 -9.12
C SER A 202 18.38 15.94 -9.43
N LEU A 203 17.24 16.60 -9.64
CA LEU A 203 16.01 15.98 -10.10
C LEU A 203 15.53 16.66 -11.39
N THR A 204 15.79 16.01 -12.51
CA THR A 204 15.55 16.46 -13.89
C THR A 204 14.34 15.76 -14.50
N LYS A 205 13.87 16.24 -15.65
CA LYS A 205 12.75 15.59 -16.37
C LYS A 205 13.08 14.19 -16.91
N ASP A 206 14.37 13.88 -17.13
CA ASP A 206 14.79 12.55 -17.57
C ASP A 206 14.67 11.49 -16.45
N ASP A 207 14.73 11.89 -15.17
CA ASP A 207 14.58 10.99 -14.04
C ASP A 207 13.18 10.33 -13.99
N ILE A 208 12.17 10.96 -14.60
CA ILE A 208 10.82 10.36 -14.76
C ILE A 208 10.90 9.06 -15.56
N LYS A 209 11.76 8.98 -16.58
CA LYS A 209 11.97 7.74 -17.35
C LYS A 209 12.65 6.67 -16.50
N GLU A 210 13.56 7.08 -15.63
CA GLU A 210 14.23 6.17 -14.70
C GLU A 210 13.31 5.62 -13.61
N LEU A 211 12.29 6.38 -13.18
CA LEU A 211 11.29 5.88 -12.23
C LEU A 211 10.58 4.64 -12.77
N SER A 212 10.26 4.61 -14.07
CA SER A 212 9.68 3.43 -14.70
C SER A 212 10.64 2.23 -14.62
N ASN A 213 11.93 2.44 -14.89
CA ASN A 213 12.93 1.38 -14.78
C ASN A 213 13.15 0.90 -13.34
N ALA A 214 13.07 1.81 -12.36
CA ALA A 214 13.22 1.50 -10.94
C ALA A 214 12.03 0.68 -10.42
N LYS A 215 10.81 1.09 -10.79
CA LYS A 215 9.60 0.29 -10.57
C LYS A 215 9.81 -1.11 -11.12
N ASP A 216 10.25 -1.23 -12.36
CA ASP A 216 10.37 -2.54 -12.99
C ASP A 216 11.28 -3.53 -12.26
N LYS A 217 12.39 -3.04 -11.69
CA LYS A 217 13.33 -3.85 -10.92
C LYS A 217 12.73 -4.36 -9.61
N LEU A 218 11.83 -3.59 -8.98
CA LEU A 218 11.14 -4.02 -7.76
C LEU A 218 10.07 -5.08 -8.06
N PHE A 219 9.44 -5.02 -9.24
CA PHE A 219 8.41 -5.99 -9.66
C PHE A 219 8.97 -7.28 -10.28
N SER A 220 10.25 -7.31 -10.71
CA SER A 220 10.85 -8.52 -11.30
C SER A 220 11.10 -9.67 -10.32
N ASP A 221 11.00 -9.42 -9.01
CA ASP A 221 11.17 -10.44 -7.96
C ASP A 221 9.84 -11.12 -7.55
N ILE A 222 8.71 -10.78 -8.21
CA ILE A 222 7.41 -11.42 -7.97
C ILE A 222 7.37 -12.75 -8.73
N SER A 223 7.29 -13.87 -8.00
CA SER A 223 7.29 -15.22 -8.59
C SER A 223 6.20 -15.38 -9.66
N GLY A 224 6.58 -15.75 -10.89
CA GLY A 224 5.65 -16.00 -12.01
C GLY A 224 5.48 -14.84 -13.01
N LEU A 225 6.15 -13.70 -12.81
CA LEU A 225 6.18 -12.60 -13.79
C LEU A 225 7.56 -12.48 -14.43
N GLU A 226 7.69 -12.86 -15.70
CA GLU A 226 8.94 -12.68 -16.46
C GLU A 226 8.91 -11.36 -17.24
N LYS A 227 9.94 -10.53 -17.06
CA LYS A 227 10.11 -9.30 -17.85
C LYS A 227 10.49 -9.63 -19.29
N VAL A 228 9.72 -9.12 -20.23
CA VAL A 228 10.03 -9.24 -21.65
C VAL A 228 10.99 -8.13 -22.06
N LYS A 229 12.18 -8.49 -22.56
CA LYS A 229 13.12 -7.51 -23.14
C LYS A 229 12.49 -6.83 -24.35
N LEU A 230 12.52 -5.49 -24.34
CA LEU A 230 12.03 -4.63 -25.41
C LEU A 230 13.24 -4.09 -26.18
N ASP A 231 13.30 -4.36 -27.48
CA ASP A 231 14.32 -3.81 -28.36
C ASP A 231 13.77 -2.57 -29.08
N PRO A 232 14.45 -1.40 -29.06
CA PRO A 232 13.98 -0.19 -29.75
C PRO A 232 13.78 -0.36 -31.26
N SER A 233 14.44 -1.35 -31.88
CA SER A 233 14.24 -1.74 -33.28
C SER A 233 12.83 -2.28 -33.56
N THR A 234 12.05 -2.63 -32.54
CA THR A 234 10.64 -3.03 -32.69
C THR A 234 9.75 -1.87 -33.16
N LEU A 235 10.18 -0.61 -33.03
CA LEU A 235 9.43 0.56 -33.53
C LEU A 235 9.36 0.63 -35.07
N SER A 236 10.27 -0.01 -35.81
CA SER A 236 10.37 0.11 -37.27
C SER A 236 9.67 -1.02 -38.06
N LEU A 237 8.73 -1.75 -37.44
CA LEU A 237 8.08 -2.90 -38.07
C LEU A 237 6.94 -2.47 -39.01
N ALA A 238 7.06 -2.86 -40.29
CA ALA A 238 6.06 -2.58 -41.32
C ALA A 238 4.70 -3.25 -41.01
N GLY A 239 3.60 -2.49 -41.14
CA GLY A 239 2.23 -3.01 -41.06
C GLY A 239 1.46 -2.70 -39.78
N LEU A 240 2.06 -2.03 -38.78
CA LEU A 240 1.39 -1.63 -37.53
C LEU A 240 0.94 -0.16 -37.47
N ASN A 241 0.97 0.57 -38.60
CA ASN A 241 0.64 2.00 -38.64
C ASN A 241 -0.74 2.34 -38.08
N GLY A 242 -1.75 1.48 -38.33
CA GLY A 242 -3.09 1.67 -37.77
C GLY A 242 -3.15 1.51 -36.24
N LEU A 243 -2.37 0.56 -35.70
CA LEU A 243 -2.22 0.39 -34.26
C LEU A 243 -1.49 1.59 -33.65
N GLN A 244 -0.45 2.10 -34.30
CA GLN A 244 0.28 3.29 -33.86
C GLN A 244 -0.64 4.51 -33.75
N GLN A 245 -1.41 4.81 -34.80
CA GLN A 245 -2.39 5.91 -34.79
C GLN A 245 -3.43 5.75 -33.68
N TRP A 246 -3.92 4.52 -33.47
CA TRP A 246 -4.85 4.25 -32.38
C TRP A 246 -4.22 4.50 -31.01
N LEU A 247 -2.99 4.02 -30.80
CA LEU A 247 -2.24 4.19 -29.55
C LEU A 247 -1.95 5.66 -29.25
N ASP A 248 -1.59 6.47 -30.25
CA ASP A 248 -1.31 7.90 -30.04
C ASP A 248 -2.57 8.66 -29.60
N ASN A 249 -3.74 8.30 -30.13
CA ASN A 249 -5.02 8.84 -29.69
C ASN A 249 -5.38 8.40 -28.27
N GLN A 250 -5.12 7.13 -27.91
CA GLN A 250 -5.39 6.63 -26.56
C GLN A 250 -4.41 7.15 -25.52
N LYS A 251 -3.18 7.48 -25.91
CA LYS A 251 -2.15 8.04 -25.01
C LYS A 251 -2.63 9.34 -24.34
N GLN A 252 -3.37 10.17 -25.07
CA GLN A 252 -3.96 11.40 -24.51
C GLN A 252 -4.99 11.12 -23.41
N LEU A 253 -5.66 9.97 -23.44
CA LEU A 253 -6.65 9.56 -22.45
C LEU A 253 -6.00 8.95 -21.19
N LEU A 254 -4.78 8.44 -21.29
CA LEU A 254 -4.02 7.95 -20.13
C LEU A 254 -3.49 9.07 -19.23
N THR A 255 -3.19 10.24 -19.81
CA THR A 255 -2.67 11.41 -19.09
C THR A 255 -3.74 12.46 -18.76
N ALA A 256 -4.96 12.31 -19.27
CA ALA A 256 -6.04 13.26 -19.05
C ALA A 256 -6.71 13.04 -17.69
N ASP A 257 -7.17 14.12 -17.06
CA ASP A 257 -8.05 14.04 -15.90
C ASP A 257 -9.44 13.53 -16.32
N LEU A 258 -9.58 12.21 -16.37
CA LEU A 258 -10.78 11.50 -16.86
C LEU A 258 -12.00 11.70 -15.94
N LYS A 259 -11.79 12.04 -14.65
CA LYS A 259 -12.86 12.32 -13.69
C LYS A 259 -13.66 13.56 -14.08
N ALA A 260 -12.99 14.64 -14.49
CA ALA A 260 -13.64 15.88 -14.90
C ALA A 260 -14.50 15.71 -16.18
N ARG A 261 -14.13 14.78 -17.06
CA ARG A 261 -14.79 14.57 -18.36
C ARG A 261 -15.78 13.40 -18.38
N LYS A 262 -16.04 12.72 -17.24
CA LYS A 262 -16.86 11.50 -17.14
C LYS A 262 -16.48 10.42 -18.18
N MET A 263 -15.21 10.40 -18.60
CA MET A 263 -14.72 9.40 -19.55
C MET A 263 -14.17 8.20 -18.79
N ARG A 264 -14.39 6.99 -19.32
CA ARG A 264 -13.87 5.78 -18.71
C ARG A 264 -12.40 5.61 -19.13
N PRO A 265 -11.50 5.19 -18.23
CA PRO A 265 -10.13 4.85 -18.61
C PRO A 265 -10.13 3.77 -19.69
N PRO A 266 -9.12 3.76 -20.59
CA PRO A 266 -9.03 2.75 -21.62
C PRO A 266 -9.04 1.36 -20.98
N ARG A 267 -9.94 0.51 -21.46
CA ARG A 267 -10.04 -0.89 -21.00
C ARG A 267 -8.89 -1.69 -21.59
N GLY A 268 -8.54 -2.81 -20.93
CA GLY A 268 -7.53 -3.73 -21.44
C GLY A 268 -7.81 -4.16 -22.88
N VAL A 269 -6.75 -4.37 -23.65
CA VAL A 269 -6.81 -4.78 -25.06
C VAL A 269 -6.64 -6.30 -25.14
N LEU A 270 -7.56 -6.97 -25.84
CA LEU A 270 -7.43 -8.40 -26.17
C LEU A 270 -6.94 -8.54 -27.62
N LEU A 271 -5.73 -9.08 -27.79
CA LEU A 271 -5.15 -9.35 -29.11
C LEU A 271 -5.52 -10.77 -29.57
N VAL A 272 -6.32 -10.88 -30.63
CA VAL A 272 -6.80 -12.17 -31.17
C VAL A 272 -6.28 -12.38 -32.60
N GLY A 273 -5.94 -13.62 -32.95
CA GLY A 273 -5.45 -13.99 -34.29
C GLY A 273 -4.77 -15.35 -34.29
N VAL A 274 -4.55 -15.92 -35.48
CA VAL A 274 -3.86 -17.22 -35.62
C VAL A 274 -2.39 -17.14 -35.17
N PRO A 275 -1.76 -18.26 -34.80
CA PRO A 275 -0.32 -18.28 -34.46
C PRO A 275 0.51 -17.63 -35.58
N GLY A 276 1.53 -16.86 -35.22
CA GLY A 276 2.40 -16.17 -36.19
C GLY A 276 1.93 -14.79 -36.69
N CYS A 277 0.69 -14.36 -36.43
CA CYS A 277 0.19 -13.03 -36.85
C CYS A 277 0.63 -11.85 -35.96
N GLY A 278 1.79 -11.93 -35.30
CA GLY A 278 2.37 -10.79 -34.61
C GLY A 278 1.70 -10.36 -33.30
N LYS A 279 0.79 -11.13 -32.68
CA LYS A 279 0.14 -10.74 -31.40
C LYS A 279 1.13 -10.33 -30.29
N SER A 280 2.13 -11.17 -30.02
CA SER A 280 3.16 -10.87 -29.02
C SER A 280 4.07 -9.72 -29.46
N LEU A 281 4.25 -9.55 -30.78
CA LEU A 281 5.01 -8.45 -31.37
C LEU A 281 4.28 -7.11 -31.20
N SER A 282 2.97 -7.09 -31.38
CA SER A 282 2.11 -5.94 -31.11
C SER A 282 2.14 -5.55 -29.63
N ALA A 283 2.16 -6.52 -28.71
CA ALA A 283 2.33 -6.24 -27.29
C ALA A 283 3.69 -5.57 -26.99
N LYS A 284 4.78 -6.06 -27.57
CA LYS A 284 6.12 -5.42 -27.48
C LYS A 284 6.13 -4.02 -28.09
N PHE A 285 5.48 -3.84 -29.24
CA PHE A 285 5.36 -2.55 -29.91
C PHE A 285 4.61 -1.52 -29.05
N ILE A 286 3.47 -1.91 -28.46
CA ILE A 286 2.67 -1.05 -27.56
C ILE A 286 3.52 -0.61 -26.36
N ALA A 287 4.17 -1.58 -25.69
CA ALA A 287 5.01 -1.33 -24.53
C ALA A 287 6.16 -0.37 -24.87
N THR A 288 6.84 -0.59 -26.00
CA THR A 288 7.93 0.27 -26.49
C THR A 288 7.44 1.68 -26.84
N ASN A 289 6.32 1.82 -27.56
CA ASN A 289 5.78 3.12 -28.00
C ASN A 289 5.29 3.98 -26.83
N TRP A 290 4.74 3.37 -25.78
CA TRP A 290 4.28 4.08 -24.58
C TRP A 290 5.34 4.17 -23.48
N ASN A 291 6.53 3.62 -23.71
CA ASN A 291 7.59 3.51 -22.70
C ASN A 291 7.07 2.87 -21.40
N LEU A 292 6.28 1.80 -21.55
CA LEU A 292 5.73 1.01 -20.46
C LEU A 292 6.45 -0.33 -20.37
N PRO A 293 6.56 -0.91 -19.18
CA PRO A 293 7.10 -2.24 -19.03
C PRO A 293 6.16 -3.32 -19.58
N LEU A 294 6.74 -4.40 -20.10
CA LEU A 294 6.02 -5.58 -20.56
C LEU A 294 6.41 -6.80 -19.72
N TYR A 295 5.41 -7.42 -19.11
CA TYR A 295 5.55 -8.64 -18.33
C TYR A 295 4.78 -9.78 -18.98
N ARG A 296 5.35 -10.98 -18.93
CA ARG A 296 4.68 -12.23 -19.25
C ARG A 296 4.36 -12.95 -17.94
N LEU A 297 3.12 -13.39 -17.80
CA LEU A 297 2.70 -14.26 -16.72
C LEU A 297 2.93 -15.70 -17.19
N ASP A 298 3.79 -16.44 -16.47
CA ASP A 298 4.05 -17.87 -16.72
C ASP A 298 3.15 -18.77 -15.86
#